data_AF-A0A7V7D6W3-F1
#
_entry.id   AF-A0A7V7D6W3-F1
#
_cell.length_a   1.000
_cell.length_b   1.000
_cell.length_c   1.000
_cell.angle_alpha   90.00
_cell.angle_beta   90.00
_cell.angle_gamma   90.00
#
_symmetry.space_group_name_H-M   'P 1'
#
loop_
_entity.id
_entity.type
_entity.pdbx_description
1 polymer ?
#
loop_
_entity_poly.entity_id
_entity_poly.type
_entity_poly.pdbx_seq_one_letter_code
_entity_poly.pdbx_strand_id
1 'polypeptide(L)'
;MANTAIEIPFYVSKDGEPLTGAAAQMDFESLKTLAGADKSGSAPTISEIGGGWYKFSVAYETAPFDAGDLVGVIDADKNGNNNLANVERYIPVEIRLDFYALMRLVNKMSQNKTTGDMLVKDSSGNTILKLSITDGASELERGPGAA
;
A
#
# COMPACT_ATOMS: atom_id res chain seq x y z
N MET A 1 -4.94 -18.29 -0.09
CA MET A 1 -4.11 -17.33 0.68
C MET A 1 -5.08 -16.44 1.42
N ALA A 2 -4.96 -16.28 2.75
CA ALA A 2 -5.75 -15.28 3.45
C ALA A 2 -5.38 -13.90 2.89
N ASN A 3 -6.37 -13.04 2.59
CA ASN A 3 -6.11 -11.67 2.16
C ASN A 3 -5.43 -10.92 3.31
N THR A 4 -4.10 -10.87 3.30
CA THR A 4 -3.34 -10.12 4.30
C THR A 4 -3.61 -8.64 4.08
N ALA A 5 -4.11 -7.97 5.11
CA ALA A 5 -4.32 -6.53 5.08
C ALA A 5 -3.05 -5.80 4.62
N ILE A 6 -3.24 -4.76 3.82
CA ILE A 6 -2.21 -3.83 3.38
C ILE A 6 -2.30 -2.61 4.29
N GLU A 7 -1.16 -2.19 4.84
CA GLU A 7 -1.08 -0.95 5.61
C GLU A 7 -0.77 0.20 4.66
N ILE A 8 -1.60 1.24 4.68
CA ILE A 8 -1.40 2.45 3.88
C ILE A 8 -0.93 3.55 4.83
N PRO A 9 0.36 3.94 4.78
CA PRO A 9 0.89 4.99 5.62
C PRO A 9 0.63 6.37 5.03
N PHE A 10 0.47 7.37 5.90
CA PHE A 10 0.43 8.79 5.53
C PHE A 10 1.05 9.63 6.64
N TYR A 11 1.53 10.82 6.27
CA TYR A 11 2.22 11.72 7.20
C TYR A 11 1.39 12.97 7.44
N VAL A 12 1.36 13.43 8.69
CA VAL A 12 0.70 14.67 9.09
C VAL A 12 1.69 15.54 9.85
N SER A 13 1.83 16.77 9.38
CA SER A 13 2.59 17.80 10.07
C SER A 13 1.70 18.96 10.49
N LYS A 14 2.17 19.70 11.47
CA LYS A 14 1.69 21.02 11.84
C LYS A 14 2.85 22.00 11.79
N ASP A 15 2.74 23.04 10.98
CA ASP A 15 3.76 24.08 10.81
C ASP A 15 5.13 23.49 10.42
N GLY A 16 5.12 22.38 9.67
CA GLY A 16 6.31 21.64 9.25
C GLY A 16 6.86 20.62 10.26
N GLU A 17 6.32 20.56 11.48
CA GLU A 17 6.73 19.62 12.51
C GLU A 17 5.79 18.39 12.58
N PRO A 18 6.26 17.19 12.97
CA PRO A 18 5.42 16.01 13.06
C PRO A 18 4.26 16.19 14.06
N LEU A 19 3.01 15.97 13.61
CA LEU A 19 1.85 15.95 14.50
C LEU A 19 1.73 14.57 15.15
N THR A 20 1.94 14.47 16.46
CA THR A 20 1.83 13.20 17.21
C THR A 20 0.59 13.17 18.09
N GLY A 21 0.08 11.97 18.39
CA GLY A 21 -1.05 11.77 19.31
C GLY A 21 -2.41 12.20 18.75
N ALA A 22 -2.54 12.43 17.44
CA ALA A 22 -3.76 12.97 16.84
C ALA A 22 -4.69 11.90 16.22
N ALA A 23 -4.36 10.60 16.30
CA ALA A 23 -5.12 9.55 15.60
C ALA A 23 -6.63 9.55 15.92
N ALA A 24 -7.01 9.81 17.17
CA ALA A 24 -8.42 9.88 17.60
C ALA A 24 -9.18 11.12 17.08
N GLN A 25 -8.47 12.06 16.45
CA GLN A 25 -9.00 13.31 15.90
C GLN A 25 -9.03 13.27 14.37
N MET A 26 -8.61 12.15 13.77
CA MET A 26 -8.62 11.93 12.32
C MET A 26 -9.82 11.09 11.92
N ASP A 27 -10.40 11.41 10.77
CA ASP A 27 -11.44 10.58 10.15
C ASP A 27 -11.42 10.73 8.64
N PHE A 28 -12.13 9.85 7.94
CA PHE A 28 -12.40 10.04 6.52
C PHE A 28 -13.54 11.05 6.34
N GLU A 29 -13.22 12.24 5.84
CA GLU A 29 -14.21 13.22 5.40
C GLU A 29 -15.02 12.68 4.21
N SER A 30 -14.34 11.95 3.32
CA SER A 30 -15.00 11.21 2.25
C SER A 30 -14.25 9.94 1.90
N LEU A 31 -14.99 8.92 1.51
CA LEU A 31 -14.46 7.71 0.92
C LEU A 31 -15.49 7.17 -0.06
N LYS A 32 -15.13 7.06 -1.34
CA LYS A 32 -16.07 6.69 -2.40
C LYS A 32 -15.42 5.74 -3.39
N THR A 33 -16.23 4.92 -4.05
CA THR A 33 -15.77 4.19 -5.24
C THR A 33 -15.47 5.17 -6.37
N LEU A 34 -14.72 4.73 -7.40
CA LEU A 34 -14.51 5.54 -8.61
C LEU A 34 -15.81 5.92 -9.34
N ALA A 35 -16.87 5.12 -9.17
CA ALA A 35 -18.21 5.42 -9.69
C ALA A 35 -19.01 6.39 -8.80
N GLY A 36 -18.42 6.87 -7.69
CA GLY A 36 -19.02 7.86 -6.79
C GLY A 36 -19.90 7.29 -5.68
N ALA A 37 -19.98 5.96 -5.51
CA ALA A 37 -20.76 5.36 -4.43
C ALA A 37 -20.08 5.61 -3.09
N ASP A 38 -20.83 6.09 -2.09
CA ASP A 38 -20.30 6.41 -0.77
C ASP A 38 -19.98 5.15 0.04
N LYS A 39 -18.80 5.17 0.65
CA LYS A 39 -18.23 4.11 1.50
C LYS A 39 -17.72 4.67 2.84
N SER A 40 -17.93 5.96 3.13
CA SER A 40 -17.49 6.63 4.36
C SER A 40 -17.96 5.94 5.64
N GLY A 41 -19.19 5.41 5.66
CA GLY A 41 -19.74 4.66 6.79
C GLY A 41 -19.04 3.32 7.10
N SER A 42 -18.12 2.88 6.23
CA SER A 42 -17.30 1.69 6.43
C SER A 42 -15.81 2.01 6.37
N ALA A 43 -15.44 3.28 6.61
CA ALA A 43 -14.05 3.70 6.59
C ALA A 43 -13.21 2.91 7.62
N PRO A 44 -11.96 2.54 7.28
CA PRO A 44 -11.08 1.84 8.19
C PRO A 44 -10.60 2.76 9.31
N THR A 45 -10.30 2.19 10.47
CA THR A 45 -9.72 2.93 11.59
C THR A 45 -8.31 3.41 11.26
N ILE A 46 -8.02 4.65 11.64
CA ILE A 46 -6.68 5.25 11.57
C ILE A 46 -5.92 4.96 12.87
N SER A 47 -4.63 4.66 12.76
CA SER A 47 -3.73 4.41 13.90
C SER A 47 -2.40 5.11 13.69
N GLU A 48 -1.81 5.63 14.77
CA GLU A 48 -0.48 6.24 14.74
C GLU A 48 0.62 5.16 14.75
N ILE A 49 1.67 5.38 13.97
CA ILE A 49 2.89 4.55 13.96
C ILE A 49 4.14 5.30 14.43
N GLY A 50 3.97 6.56 14.82
CA GLY A 50 4.97 7.38 15.50
C GLY A 50 5.60 8.44 14.59
N GLY A 51 6.08 9.53 15.20
CA GLY A 51 6.83 10.58 14.50
C GLY A 51 6.04 11.27 13.39
N GLY A 52 4.74 11.54 13.59
CA GLY A 52 3.86 12.17 12.60
C GLY A 52 3.31 11.21 11.55
N TRP A 53 3.68 9.94 11.60
CA TRP A 53 3.16 8.92 10.68
C TRP A 53 1.95 8.20 11.26
N TYR A 54 0.98 7.99 10.38
CA TYR A 54 -0.27 7.30 10.64
C TYR A 54 -0.48 6.25 9.57
N LYS A 55 -1.39 5.31 9.84
CA LYS A 55 -1.79 4.27 8.90
C LYS A 55 -3.25 3.91 9.04
N PHE A 56 -3.80 3.32 8.00
CA PHE A 56 -5.01 2.52 8.05
C PHE A 56 -4.78 1.21 7.32
N SER A 57 -5.57 0.19 7.64
CA SER A 57 -5.46 -1.15 7.05
C SER A 57 -6.60 -1.41 6.09
N VAL A 58 -6.27 -2.01 4.94
CA VAL A 58 -7.21 -2.31 3.87
C VAL A 58 -7.04 -3.76 3.44
N ALA A 59 -8.14 -4.47 3.18
CA ALA A 59 -8.08 -5.84 2.68
C ALA A 59 -9.04 -6.02 1.50
N TYR A 60 -8.60 -6.80 0.52
CA TYR A 60 -9.39 -7.11 -0.66
C TYR A 60 -10.67 -7.87 -0.28
N GLU A 61 -11.79 -7.55 -0.94
CA GLU A 61 -13.13 -8.10 -0.67
C GLU A 61 -13.67 -7.82 0.74
N THR A 62 -13.06 -6.92 1.50
CA THR A 62 -13.58 -6.45 2.79
C THR A 62 -14.07 -5.02 2.65
N ALA A 63 -15.21 -4.69 3.26
CA ALA A 63 -15.69 -3.31 3.30
C ALA A 63 -14.58 -2.40 3.89
N PRO A 64 -14.30 -1.24 3.28
CA PRO A 64 -15.05 -0.59 2.18
C PRO A 64 -14.65 -1.00 0.74
N PHE A 65 -13.68 -1.89 0.58
CA PHE A 65 -13.07 -2.33 -0.69
C PHE A 65 -13.75 -3.54 -1.34
N ASP A 66 -14.96 -3.85 -0.91
CA ASP A 66 -15.84 -4.88 -1.47
C ASP A 66 -16.43 -4.47 -2.83
N ALA A 67 -16.22 -3.23 -3.27
CA ALA A 67 -16.73 -2.67 -4.51
C ALA A 67 -15.65 -2.09 -5.45
N GLY A 68 -14.38 -2.47 -5.24
CA GLY A 68 -13.24 -2.03 -6.06
C GLY A 68 -12.45 -0.86 -5.47
N ASP A 69 -11.78 -0.12 -6.35
CA ASP A 69 -10.89 1.00 -5.97
C ASP A 69 -11.66 2.15 -5.33
N LEU A 70 -11.01 2.77 -4.35
CA LEU A 70 -11.57 3.88 -3.58
C LEU A 70 -10.72 5.13 -3.69
N VAL A 71 -11.40 6.27 -3.66
CA VAL A 71 -10.80 7.60 -3.54
C VAL A 71 -11.46 8.33 -2.38
N GLY A 72 -10.70 9.18 -1.70
CA GLY A 72 -11.21 9.86 -0.52
C GLY A 72 -10.33 10.99 -0.02
N VAL A 73 -10.76 11.56 1.09
CA VAL A 73 -10.04 12.60 1.81
C VAL A 73 -10.10 12.26 3.29
N ILE A 74 -8.93 12.24 3.93
CA ILE A 74 -8.82 12.19 5.38
C ILE A 74 -8.84 13.64 5.89
N ASP A 75 -9.67 13.90 6.88
CA ASP A 75 -9.59 15.10 7.71
C ASP A 75 -8.75 14.76 8.95
N ALA A 76 -7.51 15.25 8.97
CA ALA A 76 -6.56 15.02 10.05
C ALA A 76 -6.84 15.85 11.31
N ASP A 77 -7.82 16.75 11.28
CA ASP A 77 -8.25 17.58 12.42
C ASP A 77 -9.76 17.78 12.41
N LYS A 78 -10.51 16.66 12.36
CA LYS A 78 -11.99 16.66 12.27
C LYS A 78 -12.65 17.52 13.35
N ASN A 79 -12.07 17.50 14.54
CA ASN A 79 -12.60 18.24 15.70
C ASN A 79 -12.09 19.69 15.77
N GLY A 80 -11.13 20.10 14.93
CA GLY A 80 -10.53 21.43 14.93
C GLY A 80 -9.67 21.72 16.16
N ASN A 81 -9.15 20.69 16.83
CA ASN A 81 -8.39 20.83 18.08
C ASN A 81 -6.90 21.11 17.82
N ASN A 82 -6.37 20.64 16.69
CA ASN A 82 -4.96 20.82 16.34
C ASN A 82 -4.71 22.15 15.62
N ASN A 83 -5.76 22.81 15.13
CA ASN A 83 -5.71 24.06 14.35
C ASN A 83 -4.83 23.91 13.10
N LEU A 84 -4.96 22.78 12.39
CA LEU A 84 -4.21 22.56 11.15
C LEU A 84 -4.67 23.53 10.06
N ALA A 85 -3.72 24.01 9.25
CA ALA A 85 -4.08 24.73 8.03
C ALA A 85 -4.79 23.77 7.06
N ASN A 86 -5.64 24.29 6.15
CA ASN A 86 -6.37 23.43 5.20
C ASN A 86 -5.46 22.51 4.38
N VAL A 87 -4.26 22.97 4.06
CA VAL A 87 -3.26 22.19 3.31
C VAL A 87 -2.62 21.07 4.11
N GLU A 88 -2.64 21.13 5.43
CA GLU A 88 -2.13 20.12 6.35
C GLU A 88 -3.26 19.19 6.85
N ARG A 89 -4.49 19.71 6.87
CA ARG A 89 -5.69 19.04 7.38
C ARG A 89 -6.24 18.01 6.41
N TYR A 90 -6.37 18.34 5.13
CA TYR A 90 -7.07 17.50 4.16
C TYR A 90 -6.08 16.69 3.32
N ILE A 91 -6.03 15.38 3.59
CA ILE A 91 -5.06 14.48 2.98
C ILE A 91 -5.80 13.65 1.91
N PRO A 92 -5.51 13.85 0.62
CA PRO A 92 -6.12 13.05 -0.43
C PRO A 92 -5.57 11.62 -0.36
N VAL A 93 -6.47 10.65 -0.53
CA VAL A 93 -6.12 9.24 -0.55
C VAL A 93 -6.71 8.57 -1.78
N GLU A 94 -5.88 7.78 -2.46
CA GLU A 94 -6.28 6.88 -3.53
C GLU A 94 -5.84 5.47 -3.13
N ILE A 95 -6.76 4.52 -3.13
CA ILE A 95 -6.49 3.15 -2.73
C ILE A 95 -6.88 2.23 -3.88
N ARG A 96 -5.85 1.73 -4.58
CA ARG A 96 -5.94 0.77 -5.68
C ARG A 96 -5.39 -0.57 -5.29
N LEU A 97 -6.26 -1.44 -4.74
CA LEU A 97 -5.83 -2.72 -4.19
C LEU A 97 -5.31 -3.67 -5.26
N ASP A 98 -5.80 -3.55 -6.49
CA ASP A 98 -5.29 -4.28 -7.64
C ASP A 98 -3.82 -3.93 -7.91
N PHE A 99 -3.42 -2.66 -7.85
CA PHE A 99 -2.04 -2.21 -7.99
C PHE A 99 -1.15 -2.73 -6.84
N TYR A 100 -1.62 -2.65 -5.59
CA TYR A 100 -0.86 -3.16 -4.44
C TYR A 100 -0.77 -4.69 -4.42
N ALA A 101 -1.83 -5.38 -4.86
CA ALA A 101 -1.84 -6.82 -5.05
C ALA A 101 -0.90 -7.22 -6.19
N LEU A 102 -0.94 -6.53 -7.34
CA LEU A 102 -0.03 -6.71 -8.46
C LEU A 102 1.42 -6.52 -8.00
N MET A 103 1.76 -5.45 -7.26
CA MET A 103 3.11 -5.26 -6.70
C MET A 103 3.58 -6.42 -5.80
N ARG A 104 2.68 -7.08 -5.07
CA ARG A 104 2.99 -8.30 -4.29
C ARG A 104 3.01 -9.58 -5.14
N LEU A 105 2.21 -9.61 -6.21
CA LEU A 105 1.96 -10.79 -7.04
C LEU A 105 2.96 -10.93 -8.19
N VAL A 106 3.46 -9.82 -8.75
CA VAL A 106 4.20 -9.86 -10.01
C VAL A 106 5.43 -10.72 -9.87
N ASN A 107 6.14 -10.71 -8.74
CA ASN A 107 7.32 -11.56 -8.59
C ASN A 107 7.64 -11.92 -7.14
N LYS A 108 7.51 -13.21 -6.79
CA LYS A 108 8.17 -13.75 -5.59
C LYS A 108 9.67 -13.85 -5.87
N MET A 109 10.47 -13.01 -5.22
CA MET A 109 11.92 -13.10 -5.29
C MET A 109 12.44 -13.98 -4.15
N SER A 110 13.27 -14.97 -4.47
CA SER A 110 14.00 -15.76 -3.47
C SER A 110 15.49 -15.75 -3.76
N GLN A 111 16.30 -15.41 -2.76
CA GLN A 111 17.76 -15.41 -2.85
C GLN A 111 18.36 -16.55 -2.03
N ASN A 112 19.22 -17.36 -2.64
CA ASN A 112 20.05 -18.35 -1.94
C ASN A 112 21.31 -17.65 -1.41
N LYS A 113 21.41 -17.50 -0.09
CA LYS A 113 22.53 -16.79 0.56
C LYS A 113 23.87 -17.54 0.49
N THR A 114 23.85 -18.82 0.15
CA THR A 114 25.07 -19.64 0.04
C THR A 114 25.66 -19.57 -1.36
N THR A 115 24.83 -19.52 -2.41
CA THR A 115 25.29 -19.51 -3.81
C THR A 115 25.14 -18.16 -4.51
N GLY A 116 24.39 -17.23 -3.92
CA GLY A 116 24.06 -15.94 -4.56
C GLY A 116 22.94 -16.03 -5.60
N ASP A 117 22.36 -17.21 -5.83
CA ASP A 117 21.28 -17.39 -6.82
C ASP A 117 20.06 -16.56 -6.43
N MET A 118 19.49 -15.84 -7.40
CA MET A 118 18.20 -15.18 -7.28
C MET A 118 17.19 -15.83 -8.22
N LEU A 119 16.02 -16.17 -7.69
CA LEU A 119 14.89 -16.68 -8.46
C LEU A 119 13.75 -15.67 -8.39
N VAL A 120 13.09 -15.50 -9.52
CA VAL A 120 11.86 -14.75 -9.70
C VAL A 120 10.79 -15.76 -10.08
N LYS A 121 9.72 -15.87 -9.29
CA LYS A 121 8.69 -16.90 -9.44
C LYS A 121 7.31 -16.30 -9.71
N ASP A 122 6.52 -17.03 -10.49
CA ASP A 122 5.10 -16.74 -10.72
C ASP A 122 4.25 -16.99 -9.47
N SER A 123 2.97 -16.66 -9.57
CA SER A 123 1.98 -16.88 -8.52
C SER A 123 1.80 -18.36 -8.15
N SER A 124 2.13 -19.28 -9.06
CA SER A 124 2.09 -20.75 -8.87
C SER A 124 3.38 -21.33 -8.27
N GLY A 125 4.42 -20.51 -8.08
CA GLY A 125 5.71 -20.92 -7.54
C GLY A 125 6.70 -21.44 -8.58
N ASN A 126 6.34 -21.40 -9.87
CA ASN A 126 7.25 -21.76 -10.96
C ASN A 126 8.28 -20.65 -11.16
N THR A 127 9.52 -21.04 -11.46
CA THR A 127 10.59 -20.07 -11.76
C THR A 127 10.37 -19.46 -13.15
N ILE A 128 10.17 -18.15 -13.21
CA ILE A 128 10.08 -17.38 -14.46
C ILE A 128 11.48 -16.92 -14.89
N LEU A 129 12.32 -16.52 -13.93
CA LEU A 129 13.67 -16.05 -14.20
C LEU A 129 14.61 -16.50 -13.08
N LYS A 130 15.75 -17.09 -13.45
CA LYS A 130 16.84 -17.47 -12.56
C LYS A 130 18.09 -16.69 -12.94
N LEU A 131 18.66 -16.00 -11.96
CA LEU A 131 20.01 -15.47 -12.00
C LEU A 131 20.85 -16.38 -11.10
N SER A 132 21.77 -17.14 -11.69
CA SER A 132 22.74 -17.93 -10.93
C SER A 132 24.13 -17.38 -11.12
N ILE A 133 24.90 -17.38 -10.03
CA ILE A 133 26.32 -17.07 -10.07
C ILE A 133 27.02 -18.43 -10.14
N THR A 134 27.46 -18.80 -11.34
CA THR A 134 28.26 -20.01 -11.55
C THR A 134 29.69 -19.59 -11.81
N ASP A 135 30.64 -20.08 -11.01
CA ASP A 135 32.04 -19.79 -11.22
C ASP A 135 32.50 -20.47 -12.54
N GLY A 136 32.93 -19.67 -13.53
CA GLY A 136 33.52 -20.17 -14.78
C GLY A 136 32.70 -20.06 -16.08
N ALA A 137 31.48 -19.52 -16.10
CA ALA A 137 30.78 -19.18 -17.36
C ALA A 137 29.86 -17.97 -17.19
N SER A 138 30.24 -16.83 -17.77
CA SER A 138 29.43 -15.61 -17.84
C SER A 138 28.84 -15.44 -19.24
N GLU A 139 27.78 -16.19 -19.55
CA GLU A 139 26.99 -15.96 -20.76
C GLU A 139 25.49 -15.93 -20.41
N LEU A 140 24.80 -14.91 -20.94
CA LEU A 140 23.35 -14.74 -20.87
C LEU A 140 22.81 -14.70 -22.29
N GLU A 141 22.30 -15.83 -22.79
CA GLU A 141 21.63 -15.91 -24.09
C GLU A 141 20.10 -15.83 -23.89
N ARG A 142 19.43 -14.93 -24.63
CA ARG A 142 17.97 -14.75 -24.58
C ARG A 142 17.38 -14.97 -25.97
N GLY A 143 16.61 -16.05 -26.13
CA GLY A 143 15.72 -16.22 -27.28
C GLY A 143 14.39 -15.49 -27.07
N PRO A 144 13.73 -14.99 -28.14
CA PRO A 144 12.36 -14.49 -28.04
C PRO A 144 11.41 -15.60 -27.57
N GLY A 145 10.48 -15.26 -26.69
CA GLY A 145 9.37 -16.16 -26.36
C GLY A 145 8.54 -16.42 -27.62
N ALA A 146 8.28 -17.70 -27.92
CA ALA A 146 7.40 -18.06 -29.03
C ALA A 146 6.04 -17.34 -28.86
N ALA A 147 5.55 -16.81 -30.00
CA ALA A 147 4.43 -15.86 -30.12
C ALA A 147 3.12 -16.31 -29.49
#